data_AF-A0A9W4X5Q9-F1
#
_entry.id   AF-A0A9W4X5Q9-F1
#
_cell.length_a   1.000
_cell.length_b   1.000
_cell.length_c   1.000
_cell.angle_alpha   90.00
_cell.angle_beta   90.00
_cell.angle_gamma   90.00
#
_symmetry.space_group_name_H-M   'P 1'
#
loop_
_entity.id
_entity.type
_entity.pdbx_description
1 polymer ?
#
loop_
_entity_poly.entity_id
_entity_poly.type
_entity_poly.pdbx_seq_one_letter_code
_entity_poly.pdbx_strand_id
1 'polypeptide(L)'
;ESYSGTVGSAGGVIGSQRAFLKEQTVREEFERVVKRAEKTDQRTNFLLPPNATAAEKTKYKLCKTIARYERENKLSEQELAKKLGITHAQVEKILFCHIDKLDLEELMNFAEGLVAPLEPPQKPTNLRPYECNLVINGQHFTKLEISPYYEKHNKEYLEKLARKGIKLSAWELVEKMITDDLIREILLSQLNGEDDIRDDGRNYQYIYYFAILHKGVKAYKLV
;
A
#
# COMPACT_ATOMS: atom_id res chain seq x y z
N GLU A 1 -13.71 -50.26 69.49
CA GLU A 1 -13.53 -50.36 68.02
C GLU A 1 -13.42 -48.95 67.47
N SER A 2 -12.32 -48.64 66.82
CA SER A 2 -11.98 -47.28 66.36
C SER A 2 -12.00 -47.28 64.84
N TYR A 3 -13.01 -46.65 64.23
CA TYR A 3 -13.09 -46.50 62.78
C TYR A 3 -12.35 -45.23 62.33
N SER A 4 -11.23 -45.42 61.63
CA SER A 4 -10.51 -44.37 60.91
C SER A 4 -11.11 -44.20 59.50
N GLY A 5 -11.93 -43.17 59.32
CA GLY A 5 -12.46 -42.80 58.01
C GLY A 5 -11.43 -42.02 57.19
N THR A 6 -10.95 -42.62 56.10
CA THR A 6 -10.11 -41.96 55.08
C THR A 6 -11.01 -41.25 54.08
N VAL A 7 -10.95 -39.92 54.02
CA VAL A 7 -11.69 -39.11 53.04
C VAL A 7 -10.88 -39.06 51.74
N GLY A 8 -11.32 -39.83 50.74
CA GLY A 8 -10.75 -39.83 49.40
C GLY A 8 -11.08 -38.55 48.63
N SER A 9 -10.05 -37.84 48.17
CA SER A 9 -10.17 -36.60 47.40
C SER A 9 -10.63 -36.86 45.96
N ALA A 10 -11.90 -36.54 45.67
CA ALA A 10 -12.55 -36.69 44.36
C ALA A 10 -12.30 -35.49 43.41
N GLY A 11 -11.11 -34.88 43.45
CA GLY A 11 -10.81 -33.64 42.73
C GLY A 11 -10.26 -33.78 41.30
N GLY A 12 -9.89 -34.98 40.84
CA GLY A 12 -9.04 -35.15 39.65
C GLY A 12 -9.73 -35.20 38.28
N VAL A 13 -11.03 -35.51 38.21
CA VAL A 13 -11.66 -35.91 36.94
C VAL A 13 -12.28 -34.74 36.16
N ILE A 14 -12.68 -33.67 36.84
CA ILE A 14 -13.42 -32.55 36.22
C ILE A 14 -12.52 -31.67 35.33
N GLY A 15 -11.22 -31.59 35.63
CA GLY A 15 -10.26 -30.80 34.85
C GLY A 15 -10.03 -31.33 33.43
N SER A 16 -10.07 -32.65 33.26
CA SER A 16 -9.75 -33.33 31.99
C SER A 16 -10.82 -33.13 30.92
N GLN A 17 -12.11 -33.24 31.29
CA GLN A 17 -13.22 -33.06 30.33
C GLN A 17 -13.32 -31.62 29.80
N ARG A 18 -12.96 -30.62 30.63
CA ARG A 18 -13.04 -29.21 30.22
C ARG A 18 -11.93 -28.82 29.24
N ALA A 19 -10.75 -29.45 29.32
CA ALA A 19 -9.68 -29.24 28.36
C ALA A 19 -10.05 -29.82 26.98
N PHE A 20 -10.62 -31.03 26.97
CA PHE A 20 -11.04 -31.71 25.74
C PHE A 20 -12.12 -30.94 24.95
N LEU A 21 -13.13 -30.38 25.65
CA LEU A 21 -14.17 -29.56 25.01
C LEU A 21 -13.62 -28.25 24.41
N LYS A 22 -12.62 -27.64 25.04
CA LYS A 22 -11.95 -26.45 24.49
C LYS A 22 -11.15 -26.79 23.22
N GLU A 23 -10.52 -27.95 23.18
CA GLU A 23 -9.74 -28.38 22.02
C GLU A 23 -10.64 -28.69 20.81
N GLN A 24 -11.80 -29.34 21.04
CA GLN A 24 -12.79 -29.57 19.98
C GLN A 24 -13.34 -28.27 19.40
N THR A 25 -13.70 -27.30 20.23
CA THR A 25 -14.25 -26.01 19.76
C THR A 25 -13.22 -25.21 18.95
N VAL A 26 -11.94 -25.23 19.34
CA VAL A 26 -10.86 -24.59 18.56
C VAL A 26 -10.68 -25.27 17.20
N ARG A 27 -10.72 -26.61 17.16
CA ARG A 27 -10.60 -27.37 15.90
C ARG A 27 -11.75 -27.08 14.93
N GLU A 28 -12.98 -27.02 15.43
CA GLU A 28 -14.16 -26.71 14.62
C GLU A 28 -14.15 -25.27 14.07
N GLU A 29 -13.71 -24.29 14.86
CA GLU A 29 -13.55 -22.91 14.38
C GLU A 29 -12.45 -22.82 13.32
N PHE A 30 -11.32 -23.52 13.52
CA PHE A 30 -10.24 -23.58 12.55
C PHE A 30 -10.70 -24.19 11.22
N GLU A 31 -11.38 -25.33 11.24
CA GLU A 31 -11.94 -25.94 10.03
C GLU A 31 -12.97 -25.03 9.34
N ARG A 32 -13.77 -24.26 10.10
CA ARG A 32 -14.68 -23.25 9.55
C ARG A 32 -13.96 -22.06 8.92
N VAL A 33 -12.81 -21.66 9.42
CA VAL A 33 -11.96 -20.61 8.81
C VAL A 33 -11.29 -21.14 7.54
N VAL A 34 -10.71 -22.35 7.59
CA VAL A 34 -10.10 -23.01 6.43
C VAL A 34 -11.11 -23.19 5.31
N LYS A 35 -12.31 -23.72 5.59
CA LYS A 35 -13.37 -23.86 4.57
C LYS A 35 -13.83 -22.52 3.99
N ARG A 36 -13.76 -21.42 4.76
CA ARG A 36 -14.07 -20.07 4.26
C ARG A 36 -12.95 -19.54 3.36
N ALA A 37 -11.69 -19.84 3.67
CA ALA A 37 -10.55 -19.47 2.84
C ALA A 37 -10.44 -20.34 1.56
N GLU A 38 -10.81 -21.63 1.64
CA GLU A 38 -10.81 -22.59 0.53
C GLU A 38 -11.99 -22.43 -0.43
N LYS A 39 -13.10 -21.81 0.03
CA LYS A 39 -14.08 -21.21 -0.86
C LYS A 39 -13.41 -20.02 -1.53
N THR A 40 -12.58 -20.37 -2.51
CA THR A 40 -11.80 -19.52 -3.39
C THR A 40 -12.68 -18.39 -3.87
N ASP A 41 -12.61 -17.28 -3.13
CA ASP A 41 -13.26 -16.05 -3.52
C ASP A 41 -12.69 -15.70 -4.88
N GLN A 42 -13.57 -15.63 -5.88
CA GLN A 42 -13.27 -15.08 -7.20
C GLN A 42 -12.72 -13.64 -7.11
N ARG A 43 -12.71 -13.07 -5.89
CA ARG A 43 -12.23 -11.76 -5.48
C ARG A 43 -10.80 -11.76 -4.92
N THR A 44 -10.02 -12.81 -5.16
CA THR A 44 -8.59 -12.81 -4.80
C THR A 44 -7.79 -12.12 -5.90
N ASN A 45 -7.02 -11.08 -5.56
CA ASN A 45 -6.13 -10.42 -6.51
C ASN A 45 -5.05 -11.40 -6.98
N PHE A 46 -4.98 -11.64 -8.29
CA PHE A 46 -3.93 -12.48 -8.86
C PHE A 46 -2.59 -11.73 -8.85
N LEU A 47 -1.59 -12.30 -8.18
CA LEU A 47 -0.21 -11.81 -8.24
C LEU A 47 0.44 -12.33 -9.52
N LEU A 48 1.09 -11.43 -10.24
CA LEU A 48 1.80 -11.79 -11.47
C LEU A 48 3.06 -12.59 -11.10
N PRO A 49 3.30 -13.78 -11.68
CA PRO A 49 4.51 -14.54 -11.38
C PRO A 49 5.75 -13.83 -11.96
N PRO A 50 6.95 -14.03 -11.37
CA PRO A 50 8.16 -13.32 -11.78
C PRO A 50 8.58 -13.58 -13.23
N ASN A 51 8.22 -14.74 -13.77
CA ASN A 51 8.48 -15.16 -15.15
C ASN A 51 7.33 -14.86 -16.13
N ALA A 52 6.38 -13.99 -15.76
CA ALA A 52 5.27 -13.64 -16.64
C ALA A 52 5.73 -13.09 -17.99
N THR A 53 5.01 -13.49 -19.04
CA THR A 53 5.22 -13.05 -20.41
C THR A 53 4.95 -11.56 -20.57
N ALA A 54 5.46 -10.96 -21.65
CA ALA A 54 5.20 -9.56 -21.97
C ALA A 54 3.69 -9.27 -22.11
N ALA A 55 2.93 -10.20 -22.71
CA ALA A 55 1.48 -10.07 -22.88
C ALA A 55 0.76 -10.06 -21.52
N GLU A 56 1.10 -10.96 -20.60
CA GLU A 56 0.52 -11.00 -19.25
C GLU A 56 0.84 -9.74 -18.46
N LYS A 57 2.08 -9.23 -18.54
CA LYS A 57 2.48 -7.95 -17.92
C LYS A 57 1.64 -6.79 -18.44
N THR A 58 1.39 -6.74 -19.75
CA THR A 58 0.54 -5.72 -20.37
C THR A 58 -0.91 -5.83 -19.91
N LYS A 59 -1.51 -7.03 -19.95
CA LYS A 59 -2.88 -7.26 -19.44
C LYS A 59 -3.01 -6.81 -17.98
N TYR A 60 -2.06 -7.20 -17.14
CA TYR A 60 -2.02 -6.83 -15.74
C TYR A 60 -1.95 -5.30 -15.54
N LYS A 61 -1.14 -4.61 -16.35
CA LYS A 61 -1.04 -3.14 -16.32
C LYS A 61 -2.37 -2.48 -16.72
N LEU A 62 -3.05 -2.99 -17.74
CA LEU A 62 -4.36 -2.50 -18.17
C LEU A 62 -5.43 -2.70 -17.08
N CYS A 63 -5.47 -3.88 -16.46
CA CYS A 63 -6.38 -4.13 -15.33
C CYS A 63 -6.15 -3.14 -14.18
N LYS A 64 -4.89 -2.87 -13.80
CA LYS A 64 -4.58 -1.86 -12.77
C LYS A 64 -5.03 -0.46 -13.17
N THR A 65 -4.87 -0.08 -14.43
CA THR A 65 -5.34 1.23 -14.94
C THR A 65 -6.85 1.35 -14.77
N ILE A 66 -7.61 0.33 -15.15
CA ILE A 66 -9.08 0.32 -15.00
C ILE A 66 -9.48 0.34 -13.51
N ALA A 67 -8.84 -0.47 -12.66
CA ALA A 67 -9.10 -0.48 -11.22
C ALA A 67 -8.68 0.83 -10.52
N ARG A 68 -7.69 1.54 -11.04
CA ARG A 68 -7.34 2.88 -10.57
C ARG A 68 -8.43 3.88 -10.96
N TYR A 69 -8.90 3.83 -12.20
CA TYR A 69 -9.97 4.70 -12.68
C TYR A 69 -11.25 4.55 -11.85
N GLU A 70 -11.66 3.33 -11.54
CA GLU A 70 -12.81 3.03 -10.67
C GLU A 70 -12.69 3.73 -9.32
N ARG A 71 -11.56 3.56 -8.62
CA ARG A 71 -11.31 4.19 -7.32
C ARG A 71 -11.26 5.72 -7.39
N GLU A 72 -10.58 6.28 -8.39
CA GLU A 72 -10.42 7.74 -8.54
C GLU A 72 -11.76 8.43 -8.86
N ASN A 73 -12.65 7.74 -9.57
CA ASN A 73 -13.98 8.26 -9.93
C ASN A 73 -15.08 7.79 -8.96
N LYS A 74 -14.75 7.01 -7.94
CA LYS A 74 -15.69 6.44 -6.94
C LYS A 74 -16.86 5.70 -7.59
N LEU A 75 -16.59 4.94 -8.65
CA LEU A 75 -17.62 4.19 -9.36
C LEU A 75 -17.90 2.87 -8.64
N SER A 76 -19.17 2.49 -8.53
CA SER A 76 -19.53 1.12 -8.18
C SER A 76 -19.21 0.15 -9.34
N GLU A 77 -19.06 -1.14 -9.03
CA GLU A 77 -18.82 -2.18 -10.05
C GLU A 77 -19.91 -2.19 -11.15
N GLN A 78 -21.17 -1.90 -10.78
CA GLN A 78 -22.29 -1.80 -11.72
C GLN A 78 -22.20 -0.56 -12.63
N GLU A 79 -21.78 0.58 -12.09
CA GLU A 79 -21.57 1.80 -12.88
C GLU A 79 -20.41 1.63 -13.84
N LEU A 80 -19.32 0.99 -13.40
CA LEU A 80 -18.20 0.66 -14.26
C LEU A 80 -18.61 -0.31 -15.37
N ALA A 81 -19.39 -1.35 -15.05
CA ALA A 81 -19.93 -2.30 -16.04
C ALA A 81 -20.77 -1.57 -17.10
N LYS A 82 -21.69 -0.70 -16.67
CA LYS A 82 -22.53 0.11 -17.57
C LYS A 82 -21.70 1.06 -18.43
N LYS A 83 -20.66 1.66 -17.86
CA LYS A 83 -19.77 2.60 -18.58
C LYS A 83 -18.94 1.91 -19.65
N LEU A 84 -18.44 0.71 -19.35
CA LEU A 84 -17.65 -0.10 -20.29
C LEU A 84 -18.53 -0.92 -21.26
N GLY A 85 -19.84 -1.01 -21.01
CA GLY A 85 -20.73 -1.85 -21.82
C GLY A 85 -20.49 -3.34 -21.64
N ILE A 86 -20.01 -3.77 -20.47
CA ILE A 86 -19.68 -5.16 -20.15
C ILE A 86 -20.50 -5.72 -19.00
N THR A 87 -20.44 -7.03 -18.79
CA THR A 87 -21.11 -7.68 -17.66
C THR A 87 -20.40 -7.45 -16.33
N HIS A 88 -21.14 -7.53 -15.22
CA HIS A 88 -20.56 -7.46 -13.87
C HIS A 88 -19.45 -8.50 -13.64
N ALA A 89 -19.64 -9.72 -14.14
CA ALA A 89 -18.64 -10.78 -14.05
C ALA A 89 -17.33 -10.44 -14.79
N GLN A 90 -17.41 -9.71 -15.92
CA GLN A 90 -16.22 -9.22 -16.61
C GLN A 90 -15.53 -8.11 -15.81
N VAL A 91 -16.29 -7.21 -15.17
CA VAL A 91 -15.72 -6.21 -14.27
C VAL A 91 -14.96 -6.86 -13.13
N GLU A 92 -15.52 -7.86 -12.46
CA GLU A 92 -14.81 -8.57 -11.39
C GLU A 92 -13.50 -9.21 -11.91
N LYS A 93 -13.53 -9.86 -13.08
CA LYS A 93 -12.30 -10.40 -13.68
C LYS A 93 -11.22 -9.33 -13.88
N ILE A 94 -11.61 -8.14 -14.34
CA ILE A 94 -10.69 -7.01 -14.56
C ILE A 94 -10.17 -6.49 -13.21
N LEU A 95 -11.06 -6.19 -12.27
CA LEU A 95 -10.70 -5.60 -10.97
C LEU A 95 -9.79 -6.52 -10.14
N PHE A 96 -10.02 -7.83 -10.21
CA PHE A 96 -9.21 -8.84 -9.51
C PHE A 96 -8.06 -9.41 -10.37
N CYS A 97 -7.81 -8.84 -11.55
CA CYS A 97 -6.71 -9.19 -12.44
C CYS A 97 -6.65 -10.68 -12.84
N HIS A 98 -7.78 -11.31 -13.17
CA HIS A 98 -7.85 -12.66 -13.75
C HIS A 98 -7.40 -12.65 -15.22
N ILE A 99 -6.11 -12.36 -15.44
CA ILE A 99 -5.49 -12.13 -16.76
C ILE A 99 -5.57 -13.33 -17.71
N ASP A 100 -5.72 -14.55 -17.16
CA ASP A 100 -5.91 -15.80 -17.89
C ASP A 100 -7.27 -15.85 -18.60
N LYS A 101 -8.26 -15.12 -18.10
CA LYS A 101 -9.64 -15.08 -18.62
C LYS A 101 -9.96 -13.82 -19.42
N LEU A 102 -8.98 -12.97 -19.67
CA LEU A 102 -9.13 -11.67 -20.33
C LEU A 102 -8.34 -11.68 -21.62
N ASP A 103 -8.94 -11.20 -22.70
CA ASP A 103 -8.22 -10.95 -23.94
C ASP A 103 -7.50 -9.60 -23.89
N LEU A 104 -6.35 -9.51 -24.57
CA LEU A 104 -5.55 -8.28 -24.57
C LEU A 104 -6.22 -7.16 -25.37
N GLU A 105 -6.82 -7.48 -26.51
CA GLU A 105 -7.50 -6.52 -27.38
C GLU A 105 -8.75 -5.96 -26.69
N GLU A 106 -9.52 -6.82 -26.03
CA GLU A 106 -10.67 -6.41 -25.20
C GLU A 106 -10.24 -5.44 -24.08
N LEU A 107 -9.15 -5.74 -23.36
CA LEU A 107 -8.65 -4.87 -22.29
C LEU A 107 -8.17 -3.51 -22.80
N MET A 108 -7.56 -3.46 -23.98
CA MET A 108 -7.15 -2.20 -24.61
C MET A 108 -8.38 -1.35 -24.95
N ASN A 109 -9.39 -1.97 -25.58
CA ASN A 109 -10.66 -1.30 -25.91
C ASN A 109 -11.36 -0.75 -24.65
N PHE A 110 -11.37 -1.52 -23.55
CA PHE A 110 -11.93 -1.04 -22.28
C PHE A 110 -11.14 0.13 -21.70
N ALA A 111 -9.81 0.06 -21.72
CA ALA A 111 -8.96 1.14 -21.22
C ALA A 111 -9.14 2.42 -22.05
N GLU A 112 -9.16 2.32 -23.38
CA GLU A 112 -9.39 3.45 -24.29
C GLU A 112 -10.77 4.10 -24.06
N GLY A 113 -11.82 3.30 -23.81
CA GLY A 113 -13.14 3.80 -23.46
C GLY A 113 -13.21 4.59 -22.14
N LEU A 114 -12.25 4.39 -21.24
CA LEU A 114 -12.13 5.16 -19.99
C LEU A 114 -11.28 6.43 -20.17
N VAL A 115 -10.41 6.46 -21.17
CA VAL A 115 -9.67 7.65 -21.60
C VAL A 115 -10.60 8.53 -22.45
N ALA A 116 -11.75 8.90 -21.90
CA ALA A 116 -12.31 10.23 -22.19
C ALA A 116 -11.24 11.26 -21.80
N PRO A 117 -11.22 12.48 -22.39
CA PRO A 117 -10.23 13.50 -22.04
C PRO A 117 -10.29 13.70 -20.54
N LEU A 118 -9.31 13.11 -19.84
CA LEU A 118 -9.16 13.25 -18.40
C LEU A 118 -8.92 14.74 -18.24
N GLU A 119 -9.95 15.47 -17.79
CA GLU A 119 -9.72 16.80 -17.27
C GLU A 119 -8.56 16.65 -16.29
N PRO A 120 -7.45 17.39 -16.50
CA PRO A 120 -6.27 17.22 -15.69
C PRO A 120 -6.70 17.27 -14.23
N PRO A 121 -6.23 16.33 -13.38
CA PRO A 121 -6.75 16.16 -12.03
C PRO A 121 -6.83 17.52 -11.36
N GLN A 122 -8.01 17.88 -10.84
CA GLN A 122 -8.20 19.16 -10.16
C GLN A 122 -7.06 19.29 -9.14
N LYS A 123 -6.26 20.36 -9.28
CA LYS A 123 -5.19 20.66 -8.33
C LYS A 123 -5.80 20.54 -6.93
N PRO A 124 -5.16 19.82 -5.99
CA PRO A 124 -5.66 19.76 -4.63
C PRO A 124 -5.88 21.18 -4.15
N THR A 125 -7.13 21.54 -3.82
CA THR A 125 -7.56 22.87 -3.39
C THR A 125 -6.93 23.30 -2.06
N ASN A 126 -6.17 22.40 -1.42
CA ASN A 126 -5.52 22.58 -0.14
C ASN A 126 -4.03 22.94 -0.26
N LEU A 127 -3.47 22.99 -1.47
CA LEU A 127 -2.10 23.46 -1.67
C LEU A 127 -2.12 24.99 -1.74
N ARG A 128 -1.38 25.64 -0.83
CA ARG A 128 -1.09 27.07 -0.94
C ARG A 128 -0.51 27.36 -2.34
N PRO A 129 -0.72 28.57 -2.89
CA PRO A 129 -0.08 28.96 -4.14
C PRO A 129 1.44 28.97 -3.95
N TYR A 130 2.11 27.86 -4.26
CA TYR A 130 3.54 27.83 -4.42
C TYR A 130 3.87 28.42 -5.79
N GLU A 131 4.83 29.33 -5.84
CA GLU A 131 5.39 29.85 -7.08
C GLU A 131 5.98 28.68 -7.89
N CYS A 132 5.36 28.41 -9.04
CA CYS A 132 5.77 27.34 -9.93
C CYS A 132 6.99 27.83 -10.71
N ASN A 133 8.18 27.41 -10.29
CA ASN A 133 9.42 27.95 -10.83
C ASN A 133 10.04 27.10 -11.96
N LEU A 134 9.43 25.98 -12.36
CA LEU A 134 9.99 25.13 -13.42
C LEU A 134 8.91 24.46 -14.27
N VAL A 135 8.93 24.70 -15.58
CA VAL A 135 8.09 24.03 -16.59
C VAL A 135 9.00 23.32 -17.58
N ILE A 136 8.86 22.00 -17.70
CA ILE A 136 9.63 21.18 -18.67
C ILE A 136 8.60 20.46 -19.56
N ASN A 137 8.66 20.68 -20.88
CA ASN A 137 7.75 20.08 -21.86
C ASN A 137 6.25 20.27 -21.55
N GLY A 138 5.87 21.43 -21.01
CA GLY A 138 4.48 21.71 -20.62
C GLY A 138 4.05 21.09 -19.29
N GLN A 139 4.95 20.36 -18.62
CA GLN A 139 4.71 19.79 -17.29
C GLN A 139 5.30 20.69 -16.20
N HIS A 140 4.48 20.99 -15.20
CA HIS A 140 4.82 21.89 -14.10
C HIS A 140 5.47 21.14 -12.93
N PHE A 141 6.60 21.66 -12.46
CA PHE A 141 7.34 21.16 -11.30
C PHE A 141 7.43 22.25 -10.22
N THR A 142 7.30 21.87 -8.95
CA THR A 142 7.46 22.75 -7.79
C THR A 142 8.77 22.45 -7.09
N LYS A 143 9.47 23.50 -6.63
CA LYS A 143 10.64 23.36 -5.75
C LYS A 143 10.24 22.53 -4.53
N LEU A 144 11.03 21.51 -4.17
CA LEU A 144 10.83 20.77 -2.92
C LEU A 144 11.05 21.76 -1.77
N GLU A 145 9.96 22.24 -1.18
CA GLU A 145 9.99 22.89 0.13
C GLU A 145 9.63 21.83 1.15
N ILE A 146 10.47 21.67 2.17
CA ILE A 146 10.17 20.81 3.31
C ILE A 146 8.81 21.26 3.86
N SER A 147 7.87 20.33 3.99
CA SER A 147 6.59 20.62 4.64
C SER A 147 6.88 21.27 6.00
N PRO A 148 6.25 22.42 6.34
CA PRO A 148 6.41 23.07 7.65
C PRO A 148 6.18 22.11 8.83
N TYR A 149 5.50 20.99 8.58
CA TYR A 149 5.37 19.86 9.50
C TYR A 149 6.72 19.29 9.97
N TYR A 150 7.68 19.06 9.07
CA TYR A 150 8.97 18.48 9.43
C TYR A 150 9.86 19.46 10.18
N GLU A 151 9.79 20.77 9.86
CA GLU A 151 10.47 21.81 10.64
C GLU A 151 9.99 21.81 12.09
N LYS A 152 8.67 21.73 12.29
CA LYS A 152 8.08 21.62 13.63
C LYS A 152 8.54 20.35 14.35
N HIS A 153 8.54 19.21 13.66
CA HIS A 153 8.95 17.93 14.24
C HIS A 153 10.44 17.91 14.62
N ASN A 154 11.31 18.42 13.75
CA ASN A 154 12.74 18.58 14.00
C ASN A 154 12.99 19.50 15.20
N LYS A 155 12.23 20.61 15.31
CA LYS A 155 12.30 21.52 16.45
C LYS A 155 11.87 20.83 17.75
N GLU A 156 10.73 20.14 17.76
CA GLU A 156 10.24 19.40 18.93
C GLU A 156 11.23 18.30 19.36
N TYR A 157 11.89 17.63 18.41
CA TYR A 157 12.91 16.64 18.67
C TYR A 157 14.16 17.26 19.34
N LEU A 158 14.67 18.38 18.82
CA LEU A 158 15.78 19.11 19.40
C LEU A 158 15.48 19.61 20.82
N GLU A 159 14.27 20.13 21.05
CA GLU A 159 13.82 20.55 22.38
C GLU A 159 13.79 19.38 23.37
N LYS A 160 13.37 18.18 22.93
CA LYS A 160 13.38 16.97 23.77
C LYS A 160 14.79 16.53 24.12
N LEU A 161 15.74 16.58 23.19
CA LEU A 161 17.15 16.27 23.46
C LEU A 161 17.75 17.25 24.48
N ALA A 162 17.47 18.54 24.31
CA ALA A 162 17.92 19.58 25.23
C ALA A 162 17.38 19.37 26.65
N ARG A 163 16.09 19.06 26.81
CA ARG A 163 15.47 18.75 28.11
C ARG A 163 16.11 17.53 28.80
N LYS A 164 16.61 16.57 28.02
CA LYS A 164 17.29 15.37 28.52
C LYS A 164 18.79 15.57 28.73
N GLY A 165 19.35 16.74 28.42
CA GLY A 165 20.79 17.00 28.48
C GLY A 165 21.60 16.17 27.48
N ILE A 166 20.97 15.61 26.45
CA ILE A 166 21.64 14.80 25.43
C ILE A 166 22.23 15.74 24.38
N LYS A 167 23.55 15.65 24.18
CA LYS A 167 24.26 16.36 23.12
C LYS A 167 24.64 15.35 22.04
N LEU A 168 24.07 15.52 20.85
CA LEU A 168 24.45 14.75 19.67
C LEU A 168 25.52 15.51 18.88
N SER A 169 26.39 14.77 18.20
CA SER A 169 27.29 15.32 17.19
C SER A 169 26.50 15.80 15.96
N ALA A 170 27.14 16.64 15.13
CA ALA A 170 26.52 17.12 13.89
C ALA A 170 26.11 15.97 12.95
N TRP A 171 26.90 14.90 12.89
CA TRP A 171 26.62 13.71 12.07
C TRP A 171 25.40 12.93 12.57
N GLU A 172 25.31 12.68 13.89
CA GLU A 172 24.16 12.01 14.50
C GLU A 172 22.87 12.83 14.35
N LEU A 173 22.97 14.16 14.36
CA LEU A 173 21.82 15.03 14.08
C LEU A 173 21.34 14.89 12.64
N VAL A 174 22.25 14.85 11.66
CA VAL A 174 21.89 14.67 10.25
C VAL A 174 21.20 13.33 10.01
N GLU A 175 21.64 12.25 10.66
CA GLU A 175 21.02 10.93 10.52
C GLU A 175 19.62 10.84 11.14
N LYS A 176 19.35 11.61 12.21
CA LYS A 176 18.07 11.57 12.95
C LYS A 176 17.08 12.65 12.53
N MET A 177 17.56 13.75 11.95
CA MET A 177 16.72 14.85 11.48
C MET A 177 16.36 14.65 10.01
N ILE A 178 15.11 14.96 9.66
CA ILE A 178 14.71 14.99 8.26
C ILE A 178 15.22 16.32 7.69
N THR A 179 16.38 16.30 7.04
CA THR A 179 17.00 17.47 6.40
C THR A 179 16.91 17.39 4.88
N ASP A 180 17.04 18.54 4.21
CA ASP A 180 17.12 18.58 2.73
C ASP A 180 18.26 17.73 2.20
N ASP A 181 19.41 17.74 2.88
CA ASP A 181 20.59 16.98 2.46
C ASP A 181 20.40 15.48 2.72
N LEU A 182 19.74 15.07 3.81
CA LEU A 182 19.40 13.66 4.06
C LEU A 182 18.37 13.15 3.04
N ILE A 183 17.32 13.95 2.78
CA ILE A 183 16.34 13.66 1.73
C ILE A 183 17.06 13.54 0.39
N ARG A 184 17.98 14.44 0.08
CA ARG A 184 18.73 14.40 -1.18
C ARG A 184 19.68 13.20 -1.25
N GLU A 185 20.46 12.93 -0.22
CA GLU A 185 21.49 11.90 -0.23
C GLU A 185 20.89 10.49 -0.18
N ILE A 186 19.92 10.25 0.70
CA ILE A 186 19.28 8.93 0.84
C ILE A 186 18.27 8.72 -0.29
N LEU A 187 17.37 9.68 -0.54
CA LEU A 187 16.29 9.45 -1.51
C LEU A 187 16.78 9.62 -2.95
N LEU A 188 17.63 10.61 -3.30
CA LEU A 188 18.06 10.73 -4.71
C LEU A 188 18.99 9.60 -5.16
N SER A 189 19.74 8.98 -4.23
CA SER A 189 20.57 7.82 -4.53
C SER A 189 19.70 6.57 -4.77
N GLN A 190 18.66 6.37 -3.95
CA GLN A 190 17.72 5.25 -4.06
C GLN A 190 16.68 5.43 -5.19
N LEU A 191 16.45 6.66 -5.67
CA LEU A 191 15.55 6.95 -6.80
C LEU A 191 16.16 6.68 -8.19
N ASN A 192 17.36 6.08 -8.26
CA ASN A 192 17.95 5.55 -9.51
C ASN A 192 17.76 4.03 -9.60
N GLY A 193 16.51 3.58 -9.61
CA GLY A 193 16.13 2.17 -9.74
C GLY A 193 14.71 1.90 -9.24
N GLU A 194 14.05 0.88 -9.78
CA GLU A 194 12.79 0.35 -9.24
C GLU A 194 13.12 -0.65 -8.11
N ASP A 195 13.38 -0.19 -6.89
CA ASP A 195 13.51 -1.09 -5.73
C ASP A 195 12.72 -0.57 -4.52
N ASP A 196 12.05 -1.49 -3.82
CA ASP A 196 11.35 -1.21 -2.56
C ASP A 196 12.36 -1.01 -1.42
N ILE A 197 12.35 0.17 -0.80
CA ILE A 197 13.21 0.47 0.36
C ILE A 197 12.59 -0.16 1.62
N ARG A 198 13.28 -1.13 2.21
CA ARG A 198 12.99 -1.63 3.57
C ARG A 198 14.10 -1.18 4.51
N ASP A 199 13.77 -0.33 5.48
CA ASP A 199 14.68 0.03 6.57
C ASP A 199 14.04 -0.22 7.94
N ASP A 200 14.73 -1.06 8.72
CA ASP A 200 14.60 -1.32 10.16
C ASP A 200 13.19 -1.38 10.80
N GLY A 201 12.21 -1.94 10.10
CA GLY A 201 10.88 -2.23 10.64
C GLY A 201 10.00 -0.99 10.88
N ARG A 202 10.37 0.18 10.35
CA ARG A 202 9.54 1.40 10.39
C ARG A 202 9.03 1.71 8.99
N ASN A 203 7.72 1.57 8.80
CA ASN A 203 7.06 2.00 7.56
C ASN A 203 6.98 3.52 7.52
N TYR A 204 7.87 4.14 6.76
CA TYR A 204 7.65 5.51 6.32
C TYR A 204 6.83 5.47 5.03
N GLN A 205 5.56 5.90 5.08
CA GLN A 205 4.79 6.13 3.87
C GLN A 205 5.26 7.43 3.23
N TYR A 206 6.19 7.33 2.30
CA TYR A 206 6.44 8.39 1.35
C TYR A 206 5.87 7.97 -0.01
N ILE A 207 5.05 8.81 -0.63
CA ILE A 207 4.57 8.59 -2.00
C ILE A 207 5.44 9.43 -2.92
N TYR A 208 6.53 8.84 -3.42
CA TYR A 208 7.33 9.46 -4.49
C TYR A 208 6.89 8.89 -5.84
N TYR A 209 6.68 9.75 -6.84
CA TYR A 209 6.60 9.31 -8.23
C TYR A 209 7.89 9.70 -8.97
N PHE A 210 8.50 8.71 -9.61
CA PHE A 210 9.63 8.87 -10.53
C PHE A 210 9.19 9.62 -11.80
N ALA A 211 10.02 10.53 -12.30
CA ALA A 211 9.89 11.11 -13.63
C ALA A 211 11.15 10.84 -14.46
N ILE A 212 10.94 10.33 -15.67
CA ILE A 212 11.95 9.84 -16.62
C ILE A 212 12.93 10.95 -17.04
N LEU A 213 14.21 10.56 -17.19
CA LEU A 213 15.28 11.36 -17.79
C LEU A 213 14.87 11.97 -19.13
N HIS A 214 14.89 13.30 -19.22
CA HIS A 214 14.98 14.01 -20.50
C HIS A 214 16.21 14.92 -20.48
N LYS A 215 17.19 14.63 -21.35
CA LYS A 215 18.43 15.42 -21.53
C LYS A 215 19.31 15.59 -20.28
N GLY A 216 19.40 14.56 -19.43
CA GLY A 216 20.37 14.54 -18.31
C GLY A 216 19.97 15.37 -17.08
N VAL A 217 18.78 15.97 -17.05
CA VAL A 217 18.27 16.67 -15.87
C VAL A 217 17.27 15.77 -15.15
N LYS A 218 17.51 15.50 -13.87
CA LYS A 218 16.59 14.75 -13.00
C LYS A 218 15.63 15.72 -12.31
N ALA A 219 14.33 15.45 -12.40
CA ALA A 219 13.29 16.24 -11.72
C ALA A 219 12.43 15.30 -10.86
N TYR A 220 12.08 15.77 -9.66
CA TYR A 220 11.38 14.99 -8.66
C TYR A 220 10.06 15.68 -8.31
N LYS A 221 8.98 14.91 -8.21
CA LYS A 221 7.66 15.41 -7.82
C LYS A 221 7.29 14.82 -6.46
N LEU A 222 7.09 15.70 -5.48
CA LEU A 222 6.52 15.37 -4.17
C LEU A 222 4.98 15.40 -4.30
N VAL A 223 4.29 14.35 -3.84
CA VAL A 223 2.82 14.32 -3.70
C VAL A 223 2.48 14.10 -2.23
#